data_AF-A0A2T4PUQ0-F1
#
_entry.id   AF-A0A2T4PUQ0-F1
#
_cell.length_a   1.000
_cell.length_b   1.000
_cell.length_c   1.000
_cell.angle_alpha   90.00
_cell.angle_beta   90.00
_cell.angle_gamma   90.00
#
_symmetry.space_group_name_H-M   'P 1'
#
loop_
_entity.id
_entity.type
_entity.pdbx_description
1 polymer ?
#
loop_
_entity_poly.entity_id
_entity_poly.type
_entity_poly.pdbx_seq_one_letter_code
_entity_poly.pdbx_strand_id
1 'polypeptide(L)'
;MNHVLTKFHKAYMVYPNQFSVNHEYYQKNIEFHDYKVYFSDDLDDYQDSMSGTKVVLLGHLVHTKNSELNYHEIFSQLLSHEIDSYEFLEEMSFYNGRYALFLECDEQLYFYNDATSFLSLYYHADLPVYASHSELLKQLIEQLYNIDCEQIAYKSNGFLDHSKYKNIYKFNANTRLNMTQQKIKRIYPIKSYEEKSAEDVYSLIDNEIKESVKYLFGLDKKVLCSVTAGHDSKVSLSYIKDHTDRVNFFTYTKNIEELENNAVAQIYRIDELIAQKLASNLNLKHTLFNMDNLPIKPKLNEDYDLYETSHSIKLINYYSENNDFKNVIHLKSTIFELAKGIIPKNIQNRDSFFPYKSAIKKWAKDFPIDDELVTKYLSDFIVRNDLNKTIQSGYHPFEILYYESRMNGWHSGIIQESDGYLDVFSLINTRHILFELLNINDSDKQDQQLHKLIVQNNWPILNYFQVNNSDTLEDKVIHLKEQLDERISNLENIVIESKDFYQYIKLNETRFRALSNEFSKVDKKQLVLTNKSNNIRKIEIKTFYNNTNGRGIIYFDVENDTIDLVDLSLNGYDLTFSPQETKIISVYASKNFEKSSWINASEFEIIEK
;
A
#
# COMPACT_ATOMS: atom_id res chain seq x y z
N MET A 1 23.58 -27.09 28.45
CA MET A 1 24.56 -26.68 27.42
C MET A 1 24.48 -25.16 27.35
N ASN A 2 25.60 -24.43 27.35
CA ASN A 2 25.55 -22.98 27.11
C ASN A 2 25.21 -22.77 25.64
N HIS A 3 23.92 -22.59 25.34
CA HIS A 3 23.50 -22.21 24.00
C HIS A 3 23.94 -20.77 23.76
N VAL A 4 24.85 -20.58 22.80
CA VAL A 4 25.25 -19.25 22.35
C VAL A 4 24.04 -18.62 21.67
N LEU A 5 23.65 -17.42 22.10
CA LEU A 5 22.55 -16.69 21.50
C LEU A 5 22.86 -16.35 20.03
N THR A 6 21.85 -16.46 19.17
CA THR A 6 21.95 -16.07 17.76
C THR A 6 22.33 -14.60 17.64
N LYS A 7 23.29 -14.31 16.76
CA LYS A 7 23.67 -12.95 16.39
C LYS A 7 22.67 -12.38 15.37
N PHE A 8 21.88 -11.42 15.80
CA PHE A 8 21.10 -10.56 14.91
C PHE A 8 21.68 -9.15 14.89
N HIS A 9 21.50 -8.46 13.77
CA HIS A 9 21.81 -7.04 13.63
C HIS A 9 20.66 -6.19 14.15
N LYS A 10 20.97 -4.99 14.69
CA LYS A 10 19.97 -4.05 15.24
C LYS A 10 18.99 -4.71 16.22
N ALA A 11 19.52 -5.61 17.04
CA ALA A 11 18.74 -6.48 17.89
C ALA A 11 18.91 -6.12 19.36
N TYR A 12 17.84 -6.30 20.11
CA TYR A 12 17.81 -6.09 21.55
C TYR A 12 16.98 -7.15 22.27
N MET A 13 17.22 -7.26 23.58
CA MET A 13 16.63 -8.21 24.51
C MET A 13 16.31 -7.51 25.82
N VAL A 14 15.22 -7.90 26.47
CA VAL A 14 14.81 -7.35 27.76
C VAL A 14 14.40 -8.48 28.68
N TYR A 15 15.01 -8.55 29.86
CA TYR A 15 14.67 -9.59 30.85
C TYR A 15 14.97 -9.11 32.28
N PRO A 16 14.38 -9.78 33.30
CA PRO A 16 14.46 -9.31 34.68
C PRO A 16 15.88 -9.32 35.26
N ASN A 17 16.17 -8.36 36.14
CA ASN A 17 17.48 -8.14 36.78
C ASN A 17 18.03 -9.35 37.55
N GLN A 18 17.15 -10.24 38.01
CA GLN A 18 17.52 -11.46 38.72
C GLN A 18 18.26 -12.48 37.84
N PHE A 19 18.14 -12.38 36.52
CA PHE A 19 18.80 -13.26 35.59
C PHE A 19 20.12 -12.68 35.10
N SER A 20 21.07 -13.56 34.80
CA SER A 20 22.33 -13.23 34.15
C SER A 20 22.57 -14.18 33.00
N VAL A 21 22.83 -13.61 31.83
CA VAL A 21 23.08 -14.33 30.58
C VAL A 21 24.43 -13.86 30.08
N ASN A 22 25.29 -14.80 29.70
CA ASN A 22 26.55 -14.44 29.04
C ASN A 22 26.25 -14.11 27.57
N HIS A 23 26.42 -12.86 27.20
CA HIS A 23 26.19 -12.37 25.85
C HIS A 23 27.52 -12.27 25.12
N GLU A 24 27.67 -12.96 24.00
CA GLU A 24 28.83 -12.75 23.11
C GLU A 24 28.61 -11.52 22.21
N TYR A 25 27.38 -11.35 21.70
CA TYR A 25 27.06 -10.37 20.66
C TYR A 25 26.29 -9.13 21.16
N TYR A 26 25.82 -9.14 22.41
CA TYR A 26 24.98 -8.10 23.00
C TYR A 26 25.67 -7.52 24.24
N GLN A 27 26.70 -6.70 24.02
CA GLN A 27 27.57 -6.19 25.10
C GLN A 27 27.03 -4.91 25.75
N LYS A 28 26.35 -4.05 24.96
CA LYS A 28 25.73 -2.85 25.49
C LYS A 28 24.50 -3.21 26.32
N ASN A 29 24.36 -2.55 27.45
CA ASN A 29 23.20 -2.74 28.32
C ASN A 29 22.80 -1.48 29.06
N ILE A 30 21.52 -1.42 29.42
CA ILE A 30 20.93 -0.37 30.24
C ILE A 30 20.08 -1.03 31.32
N GLU A 31 20.32 -0.66 32.57
CA GLU A 31 19.59 -1.18 33.72
C GLU A 31 18.40 -0.26 34.07
N PHE A 32 17.25 -0.88 34.30
CA PHE A 32 16.04 -0.31 34.91
C PHE A 32 15.83 -0.97 36.28
N HIS A 33 14.83 -0.54 37.04
CA HIS A 33 14.56 -1.04 38.40
C HIS A 33 14.42 -2.57 38.45
N ASP A 34 13.57 -3.13 37.59
CA ASP A 34 13.29 -4.58 37.55
C ASP A 34 13.92 -5.32 36.36
N TYR A 35 14.41 -4.58 35.35
CA TYR A 35 14.79 -5.14 34.04
C TYR A 35 16.15 -4.64 33.56
N LYS A 36 16.81 -5.43 32.72
CA LYS A 36 17.94 -4.98 31.89
C LYS A 36 17.58 -5.09 30.43
N VAL A 37 18.01 -4.11 29.66
CA VAL A 37 17.96 -4.12 28.21
C VAL A 37 19.37 -4.35 27.69
N TYR A 38 19.58 -5.41 26.90
CA TYR A 38 20.82 -5.67 26.18
C TYR A 38 20.60 -5.47 24.68
N PHE A 39 21.58 -4.93 23.98
CA PHE A 39 21.45 -4.66 22.55
C PHE A 39 22.77 -4.77 21.79
N SER A 40 22.66 -4.93 20.47
CA SER A 40 23.79 -5.09 19.57
C SER A 40 24.53 -3.76 19.37
N ASP A 41 25.83 -3.85 19.05
CA ASP A 41 26.69 -2.66 18.92
C ASP A 41 26.27 -1.72 17.76
N ASP A 42 25.59 -2.27 16.76
CA ASP A 42 25.10 -1.57 15.57
C ASP A 42 23.69 -0.97 15.72
N LEU A 43 23.13 -1.01 16.94
CA LEU A 43 21.91 -0.30 17.30
C LEU A 43 22.27 1.01 18.02
N ASP A 44 21.83 2.12 17.43
CA ASP A 44 21.98 3.46 18.02
C ASP A 44 21.11 3.56 19.30
N ASP A 45 21.60 4.27 20.32
CA ASP A 45 20.89 4.49 21.58
C ASP A 45 20.99 5.94 22.08
N TYR A 46 19.96 6.37 22.80
CA TYR A 46 19.92 7.63 23.53
C TYR A 46 19.32 7.40 24.92
N GLN A 47 19.89 8.06 25.93
CA GLN A 47 19.48 7.92 27.31
C GLN A 47 19.42 9.29 27.97
N ASP A 48 18.37 9.54 28.73
CA ASP A 48 18.19 10.77 29.49
C ASP A 48 17.35 10.53 30.75
N SER A 49 17.28 11.52 31.62
CA SER A 49 16.42 11.52 32.80
C SER A 49 15.84 12.91 33.00
N MET A 50 14.52 13.01 32.87
CA MET A 50 13.80 14.28 32.96
C MET A 50 12.43 14.07 33.60
N SER A 51 11.96 15.04 34.39
CA SER A 51 10.67 14.96 35.09
C SER A 51 10.48 13.69 35.93
N GLY A 52 11.56 13.18 36.55
CA GLY A 52 11.53 11.93 37.32
C GLY A 52 11.36 10.66 36.48
N THR A 53 11.38 10.78 35.15
CA THR A 53 11.28 9.67 34.21
C THR A 53 12.64 9.42 33.56
N LYS A 54 13.08 8.16 33.57
CA LYS A 54 14.23 7.72 32.77
C LYS A 54 13.74 7.38 31.36
N VAL A 55 14.38 7.97 30.37
CA VAL A 55 14.07 7.78 28.94
C VAL A 55 15.19 7.02 28.28
N VAL A 56 14.84 5.97 27.56
CA VAL A 56 15.78 5.24 26.71
C VAL A 56 15.16 5.03 25.34
N LEU A 57 15.85 5.50 24.32
CA LEU A 57 15.49 5.28 22.92
C LEU A 57 16.53 4.35 22.30
N LEU A 58 16.08 3.25 21.71
CA LEU A 58 16.89 2.45 20.79
C LEU A 58 16.42 2.72 19.35
N GLY A 59 17.36 2.85 18.43
CA GLY A 59 17.09 3.24 17.04
C GLY A 59 17.05 4.76 16.87
N HIS A 60 16.15 5.24 16.01
CA HIS A 60 16.07 6.66 15.69
C HIS A 60 14.63 7.12 15.48
N LEU A 61 14.38 8.39 15.81
CA LEU A 61 13.13 9.07 15.50
C LEU A 61 13.35 10.53 15.10
N VAL A 62 12.33 11.14 14.51
CA VAL A 62 12.21 12.57 14.23
C VAL A 62 10.80 13.05 14.55
N HIS A 63 10.68 14.28 15.07
CA HIS A 63 9.40 14.96 15.21
C HIS A 63 8.97 15.58 13.87
N THR A 64 7.89 15.08 13.25
CA THR A 64 7.49 15.51 11.89
C THR A 64 6.92 16.92 11.80
N LYS A 65 6.54 17.57 12.91
CA LYS A 65 6.26 19.02 12.89
C LYS A 65 7.50 19.91 12.93
N ASN A 66 8.65 19.39 13.35
CA ASN A 66 9.88 20.16 13.45
C ASN A 66 11.11 19.21 13.52
N SER A 67 11.77 19.01 12.39
CA SER A 67 12.92 18.09 12.28
C SER A 67 14.20 18.59 12.94
N GLU A 68 14.26 19.86 13.38
CA GLU A 68 15.42 20.45 14.04
C GLU A 68 15.47 20.16 15.55
N LEU A 69 14.38 19.62 16.13
CA LEU A 69 14.36 19.25 17.55
C LEU A 69 15.31 18.09 17.83
N ASN A 70 16.16 18.25 18.85
CA ASN A 70 16.97 17.15 19.34
C ASN A 70 16.17 16.24 20.30
N TYR A 71 16.72 15.07 20.65
CA TYR A 71 16.03 14.11 21.51
C TYR A 71 15.67 14.65 22.90
N HIS A 72 16.51 15.48 23.51
CA HIS A 72 16.19 16.10 24.79
C HIS A 72 14.95 16.99 24.69
N GLU A 73 14.85 17.80 23.63
CA GLU A 73 13.70 18.67 23.39
C GLU A 73 12.43 17.89 23.08
N ILE A 74 12.51 16.85 22.24
CA ILE A 74 11.38 15.98 21.89
C ILE A 74 10.83 15.30 23.16
N PHE A 75 11.69 14.69 23.97
CA PHE A 75 11.23 13.98 25.17
C PHE A 75 10.80 14.92 26.28
N SER A 76 11.36 16.15 26.35
CA SER A 76 10.88 17.17 27.27
C SER A 76 9.47 17.63 26.94
N GLN A 77 9.14 17.76 25.65
CA GLN A 77 7.78 18.06 25.19
C GLN A 77 6.82 16.91 25.52
N LEU A 78 7.21 15.67 25.19
CA LEU A 78 6.42 14.48 25.49
C LEU A 78 6.10 14.35 26.99
N LEU A 79 7.12 14.49 27.84
CA LEU A 79 7.01 14.31 29.30
C LEU A 79 6.51 15.56 30.03
N SER A 80 6.14 16.61 29.29
CA SER A 80 5.33 17.70 29.83
C SER A 80 3.86 17.32 30.00
N HIS A 81 3.46 16.17 29.43
CA HIS A 81 2.13 15.58 29.52
C HIS A 81 2.14 14.32 30.39
N GLU A 82 1.00 14.00 31.01
CA GLU A 82 0.83 12.76 31.76
C GLU A 82 0.92 11.55 30.81
N ILE A 83 1.65 10.51 31.22
CA ILE A 83 1.81 9.29 30.42
C ILE A 83 0.42 8.72 30.04
N ASP A 84 0.23 8.43 28.74
CA ASP A 84 -1.02 8.02 28.12
C ASP A 84 -2.17 9.05 28.08
N SER A 85 -1.95 10.30 28.48
CA SER A 85 -2.97 11.34 28.25
C SER A 85 -3.20 11.53 26.75
N TYR A 86 -4.31 12.18 26.40
CA TYR A 86 -4.58 12.51 25.01
C TYR A 86 -3.44 13.34 24.40
N GLU A 87 -2.93 14.33 25.14
CA GLU A 87 -1.83 15.21 24.73
C GLU A 87 -0.52 14.45 24.57
N PHE A 88 -0.19 13.53 25.47
CA PHE A 88 0.98 12.65 25.36
C PHE A 88 0.93 11.81 24.08
N LEU A 89 -0.22 11.21 23.79
CA LEU A 89 -0.40 10.35 22.63
C LEU A 89 -0.53 11.15 21.32
N GLU A 90 -1.08 12.36 21.36
CA GLU A 90 -1.10 13.28 20.22
C GLU A 90 0.32 13.72 19.87
N GLU A 91 1.12 14.14 20.85
CA GLU A 91 2.53 14.50 20.66
C GLU A 91 3.33 13.33 20.04
N MET A 92 3.23 12.14 20.64
CA MET A 92 3.91 10.94 20.13
C MET A 92 3.41 10.52 18.73
N SER A 93 2.23 10.97 18.30
CA SER A 93 1.68 10.62 16.98
C SER A 93 2.48 11.24 15.83
N PHE A 94 3.22 12.33 16.10
CA PHE A 94 4.08 13.03 15.14
C PHE A 94 5.50 12.45 15.06
N TYR A 95 5.78 11.32 15.70
CA TYR A 95 7.11 10.71 15.60
C TYR A 95 7.19 9.80 14.38
N ASN A 96 8.15 10.09 13.49
CA ASN A 96 8.56 9.19 12.41
C ASN A 96 9.87 8.50 12.79
N GLY A 97 10.10 7.30 12.29
CA GLY A 97 11.39 6.63 12.38
C GLY A 97 11.26 5.13 12.59
N ARG A 98 12.24 4.58 13.28
CA ARG A 98 12.36 3.16 13.57
C ARG A 98 12.96 3.03 14.96
N TYR A 99 12.10 2.75 15.95
CA TYR A 99 12.52 2.90 17.33
C TYR A 99 11.78 1.99 18.33
N ALA A 100 12.45 1.81 19.46
CA ALA A 100 11.98 1.19 20.68
C ALA A 100 12.22 2.20 21.82
N LEU A 101 11.14 2.76 22.36
CA LEU A 101 11.15 3.76 23.41
C LEU A 101 10.75 3.11 24.75
N PHE A 102 11.63 3.22 25.73
CA PHE A 102 11.41 2.79 27.10
C PHE A 102 11.31 4.01 28.01
N LEU A 103 10.27 4.05 28.83
CA LEU A 103 10.04 5.08 29.84
C LEU A 103 9.90 4.40 31.20
N GLU A 104 10.76 4.74 32.15
CA GLU A 104 10.63 4.29 33.54
C GLU A 104 10.24 5.47 34.43
N CYS A 105 9.06 5.38 35.03
CA CYS A 105 8.49 6.35 35.97
C CYS A 105 7.76 5.59 37.07
N ASP A 106 7.91 6.01 38.33
CA ASP A 106 7.27 5.38 39.49
C ASP A 106 7.44 3.85 39.56
N GLU A 107 8.67 3.37 39.30
CA GLU A 107 9.03 1.94 39.25
C GLU A 107 8.23 1.12 38.20
N GLN A 108 7.56 1.79 37.26
CA GLN A 108 6.88 1.18 36.13
C GLN A 108 7.69 1.37 34.85
N LEU A 109 7.97 0.28 34.15
CA LEU A 109 8.63 0.31 32.84
C LEU A 109 7.61 0.19 31.72
N TYR A 110 7.53 1.21 30.88
CA TYR A 110 6.67 1.26 29.70
C TYR A 110 7.47 1.15 28.41
N PHE A 111 6.91 0.44 27.42
CA PHE A 111 7.47 0.30 26.08
C PHE A 111 6.49 0.80 25.01
N TYR A 112 7.04 1.59 24.09
CA TYR A 112 6.39 2.10 22.89
C TYR A 112 7.32 1.85 21.68
N ASN A 113 6.76 1.58 20.51
CA ASN A 113 7.50 1.41 19.26
C ASN A 113 7.09 2.44 18.21
N ASP A 114 7.69 2.39 17.02
CA ASP A 114 7.28 3.18 15.86
C ASP A 114 5.90 2.76 15.31
N ALA A 115 5.36 3.52 14.36
CA ALA A 115 3.99 3.37 13.85
C ALA A 115 3.72 2.01 13.18
N THR A 116 4.73 1.25 12.77
CA THR A 116 4.54 -0.06 12.11
C THR A 116 5.43 -1.16 12.69
N SER A 117 6.05 -0.95 13.86
CA SER A 117 6.93 -1.93 14.50
C SER A 117 8.14 -2.33 13.63
N PHE A 118 8.70 -1.36 12.88
CA PHE A 118 9.92 -1.55 12.09
C PHE A 118 11.09 -1.98 12.97
N LEU A 119 11.17 -1.45 14.20
CA LEU A 119 11.99 -2.05 15.24
C LEU A 119 11.11 -2.95 16.10
N SER A 120 11.03 -4.22 15.70
CA SER A 120 10.07 -5.17 16.27
C SER A 120 10.41 -5.55 17.71
N LEU A 121 9.39 -5.88 18.49
CA LEU A 121 9.47 -6.55 19.78
C LEU A 121 8.63 -7.82 19.72
N TYR A 122 9.12 -8.92 20.29
CA TYR A 122 8.39 -10.14 20.54
C TYR A 122 8.30 -10.37 22.06
N TYR A 123 7.20 -10.98 22.48
CA TYR A 123 6.93 -11.28 23.89
C TYR A 123 6.32 -12.66 24.05
N HIS A 124 6.52 -13.27 25.22
CA HIS A 124 5.84 -14.50 25.61
C HIS A 124 4.53 -14.19 26.33
N ALA A 125 3.52 -15.05 26.17
CA ALA A 125 2.19 -14.88 26.77
C ALA A 125 2.23 -14.65 28.29
N ASP A 126 3.11 -15.39 28.98
CA ASP A 126 3.10 -15.51 30.45
C ASP A 126 4.44 -15.18 31.13
N LEU A 127 5.49 -14.84 30.35
CA LEU A 127 6.84 -14.64 30.90
C LEU A 127 7.32 -13.21 30.65
N PRO A 128 7.96 -12.56 31.64
CA PRO A 128 8.45 -11.18 31.54
C PRO A 128 9.78 -11.11 30.76
N VAL A 129 9.85 -11.73 29.58
CA VAL A 129 11.03 -11.70 28.71
C VAL A 129 10.62 -11.30 27.31
N TYR A 130 11.46 -10.47 26.71
CA TYR A 130 11.19 -9.85 25.44
C TYR A 130 12.45 -9.84 24.57
N ALA A 131 12.28 -9.91 23.26
CA ALA A 131 13.39 -9.71 22.33
C ALA A 131 12.89 -9.18 20.99
N SER A 132 13.78 -8.52 20.26
CA SER A 132 13.51 -8.01 18.92
C SER A 132 13.19 -9.07 17.86
N HIS A 133 13.57 -10.31 18.11
CA HIS A 133 13.42 -11.46 17.21
C HIS A 133 12.81 -12.64 17.97
N SER A 134 11.90 -13.38 17.34
CA SER A 134 11.24 -14.53 17.96
C SER A 134 12.21 -15.67 18.30
N GLU A 135 13.18 -15.95 17.42
CA GLU A 135 14.24 -16.93 17.66
C GLU A 135 15.07 -16.55 18.90
N LEU A 136 15.42 -15.26 19.02
CA LEU A 136 16.20 -14.76 20.15
C LEU A 136 15.40 -14.88 21.45
N LEU A 137 14.12 -14.54 21.42
CA LEU A 137 13.22 -14.72 22.57
C LEU A 137 13.08 -16.19 22.97
N LYS A 138 12.92 -17.10 21.99
CA LYS A 138 12.86 -18.54 22.22
C LYS A 138 14.11 -19.04 22.94
N GLN A 139 15.30 -18.67 22.47
CA GLN A 139 16.57 -19.04 23.10
C GLN A 139 16.70 -18.49 24.54
N LEU A 140 16.26 -17.25 24.76
CA LEU A 140 16.23 -16.67 26.11
C LEU A 140 15.28 -17.44 27.04
N ILE A 141 14.09 -17.81 26.58
CA ILE A 141 13.12 -18.56 27.40
C ILE A 141 13.69 -19.93 27.78
N GLU A 142 14.30 -20.64 26.83
CA GLU A 142 14.98 -21.91 27.08
C GLU A 142 16.11 -21.75 28.10
N GLN A 143 16.93 -20.70 27.97
CA GLN A 143 18.06 -20.48 28.86
C GLN A 143 17.65 -20.02 30.26
N LEU A 144 16.66 -19.14 30.38
CA LEU A 144 16.27 -18.51 31.63
C LEU A 144 15.26 -19.33 32.44
N TYR A 145 14.36 -20.04 31.75
CA TYR A 145 13.24 -20.76 32.38
C TYR A 145 13.26 -22.27 32.11
N ASN A 146 14.15 -22.76 31.25
CA ASN A 146 14.18 -24.17 30.84
C ASN A 146 12.82 -24.64 30.29
N ILE A 147 12.18 -23.76 29.51
CA ILE A 147 10.92 -24.01 28.82
C ILE A 147 11.23 -24.13 27.33
N ASP A 148 10.87 -25.26 26.72
CA ASP A 148 10.93 -25.44 25.28
C ASP A 148 9.72 -24.77 24.61
N CYS A 149 9.97 -23.94 23.59
CA CYS A 149 8.92 -23.28 22.83
C CYS A 149 8.64 -24.07 21.55
N GLU A 150 7.51 -24.78 21.54
CA GLU A 150 7.03 -25.56 20.38
C GLU A 150 7.00 -24.69 19.11
N GLN A 151 7.73 -25.12 18.08
CA GLN A 151 7.67 -24.51 16.75
C GLN A 151 6.38 -24.95 16.05
N ILE A 152 5.49 -23.99 15.77
CA ILE A 152 4.19 -24.25 15.15
C ILE A 152 4.21 -24.01 13.64
N ALA A 153 5.18 -23.26 13.13
CA ALA A 153 5.35 -23.02 11.70
C ALA A 153 6.83 -22.96 11.33
N TYR A 154 7.16 -23.23 10.08
CA TYR A 154 8.51 -22.93 9.59
C TYR A 154 8.76 -21.42 9.54
N LYS A 155 7.76 -20.66 9.05
CA LYS A 155 7.72 -19.19 8.99
C LYS A 155 6.33 -18.72 9.35
N SER A 156 6.20 -17.66 10.16
CA SER A 156 4.88 -17.03 10.37
C SER A 156 4.44 -16.20 9.17
N ASN A 157 5.40 -15.71 8.38
CA ASN A 157 5.18 -14.69 7.37
C ASN A 157 4.41 -13.46 7.89
N GLY A 158 4.55 -13.16 9.20
CA GLY A 158 3.87 -12.06 9.86
C GLY A 158 2.35 -12.18 9.85
N PHE A 159 1.81 -13.40 9.93
CA PHE A 159 0.37 -13.62 10.01
C PHE A 159 -0.18 -13.14 11.35
N LEU A 160 -0.94 -12.03 11.31
CA LEU A 160 -1.44 -11.34 12.51
C LEU A 160 -0.26 -10.91 13.40
N ASP A 161 -0.31 -11.24 14.69
CA ASP A 161 0.78 -11.08 15.66
C ASP A 161 1.47 -12.40 16.01
N HIS A 162 1.19 -13.49 15.29
CA HIS A 162 1.81 -14.78 15.59
C HIS A 162 3.26 -14.83 15.12
N SER A 163 4.13 -15.44 15.95
CA SER A 163 5.47 -15.87 15.53
C SER A 163 5.43 -17.32 15.02
N LYS A 164 6.59 -17.83 14.59
CA LYS A 164 6.76 -19.26 14.27
C LYS A 164 6.72 -20.20 15.50
N TYR A 165 6.66 -19.66 16.71
CA TYR A 165 6.60 -20.41 17.97
C TYR A 165 5.29 -20.20 18.73
N LYS A 166 4.86 -21.25 19.42
CA LYS A 166 3.70 -21.22 20.33
C LYS A 166 3.95 -20.25 21.48
N ASN A 167 2.91 -19.51 21.85
CA ASN A 167 2.91 -18.52 22.95
C ASN A 167 3.90 -17.35 22.80
N ILE A 168 4.60 -17.24 21.67
CA ILE A 168 5.41 -16.07 21.32
C ILE A 168 4.67 -15.25 20.28
N TYR A 169 4.45 -13.98 20.59
CA TYR A 169 3.72 -13.03 19.75
C TYR A 169 4.59 -11.82 19.44
N LYS A 170 4.33 -11.21 18.29
CA LYS A 170 4.88 -9.93 17.90
C LYS A 170 4.07 -8.79 18.51
N PHE A 171 4.75 -7.79 19.05
CA PHE A 171 4.13 -6.63 19.67
C PHE A 171 3.59 -5.64 18.62
N ASN A 172 2.35 -5.19 18.81
CA ASN A 172 1.63 -4.34 17.89
C ASN A 172 1.95 -2.84 18.08
N ALA A 173 1.92 -2.05 17.01
CA ALA A 173 2.35 -0.65 16.98
C ALA A 173 1.35 0.33 17.62
N ASN A 174 0.08 -0.04 17.73
CA ASN A 174 -0.95 0.86 18.29
C ASN A 174 -1.31 0.53 19.74
N THR A 175 -0.43 -0.23 20.40
CA THR A 175 -0.53 -0.59 21.81
C THR A 175 0.75 -0.15 22.53
N ARG A 176 0.68 -0.05 23.85
CA ARG A 176 1.85 0.04 24.73
C ARG A 176 1.93 -1.19 25.62
N LEU A 177 3.13 -1.52 26.06
CA LEU A 177 3.37 -2.56 27.04
C LEU A 177 3.84 -1.93 28.36
N ASN A 178 3.12 -2.17 29.45
CA ASN A 178 3.71 -2.04 30.79
C ASN A 178 4.44 -3.37 31.07
N MET A 179 5.77 -3.35 31.05
CA MET A 179 6.62 -4.52 31.26
C MET A 179 6.56 -4.99 32.71
N THR A 180 6.55 -4.08 33.68
CA THR A 180 6.42 -4.40 35.12
C THR A 180 5.15 -5.22 35.41
N GLN A 181 4.03 -4.84 34.80
CA GLN A 181 2.73 -5.50 34.98
C GLN A 181 2.43 -6.58 33.92
N GLN A 182 3.29 -6.73 32.91
CA GLN A 182 3.07 -7.57 31.72
C GLN A 182 1.72 -7.28 31.05
N LYS A 183 1.32 -6.01 30.97
CA LYS A 183 0.00 -5.59 30.50
C LYS A 183 0.09 -4.77 29.22
N ILE A 184 -0.59 -5.25 28.19
CA ILE A 184 -0.78 -4.53 26.94
C ILE A 184 -2.01 -3.62 27.06
N LYS A 185 -1.88 -2.36 26.60
CA LYS A 185 -2.98 -1.39 26.53
C LYS A 185 -3.00 -0.79 25.12
N ARG A 186 -4.15 -0.81 24.46
CA ARG A 186 -4.37 -0.04 23.23
C ARG A 186 -4.30 1.46 23.51
N ILE A 187 -3.51 2.16 22.70
CA ILE A 187 -3.29 3.62 22.81
C ILE A 187 -3.68 4.37 21.52
N TYR A 188 -3.82 3.70 20.38
CA TYR A 188 -4.38 4.30 19.16
C TYR A 188 -5.53 3.45 18.59
N PRO A 189 -6.48 4.06 17.85
CA PRO A 189 -6.60 5.49 17.54
C PRO A 189 -6.99 6.34 18.76
N ILE A 190 -6.53 7.59 18.79
CA ILE A 190 -6.94 8.60 19.80
C ILE A 190 -8.07 9.51 19.31
N LYS A 191 -8.31 9.56 18.00
CA LYS A 191 -9.40 10.29 17.35
C LYS A 191 -10.31 9.32 16.61
N SER A 192 -11.61 9.61 16.61
CA SER A 192 -12.56 8.87 15.76
C SER A 192 -12.27 9.10 14.28
N TYR A 193 -12.64 8.13 13.45
CA TYR A 193 -12.62 8.24 12.00
C TYR A 193 -13.44 9.45 11.54
N GLU A 194 -12.88 10.18 10.60
CA GLU A 194 -13.52 11.28 9.91
C GLU A 194 -13.20 11.15 8.42
N GLU A 195 -14.21 11.11 7.56
CA GLU A 195 -14.00 11.02 6.13
C GLU A 195 -13.48 12.35 5.57
N LYS A 196 -12.37 12.30 4.83
CA LYS A 196 -11.69 13.48 4.25
C LYS A 196 -11.43 13.29 2.75
N SER A 197 -11.28 14.40 2.04
CA SER A 197 -10.77 14.37 0.66
C SER A 197 -9.26 14.11 0.64
N ALA A 198 -8.74 13.62 -0.49
CA ALA A 198 -7.29 13.52 -0.68
C ALA A 198 -6.58 14.88 -0.59
N GLU A 199 -7.22 15.96 -1.03
CA GLU A 199 -6.72 17.33 -0.93
C GLU A 199 -6.59 17.82 0.52
N ASP A 200 -7.58 17.53 1.36
CA ASP A 200 -7.55 17.87 2.79
C ASP A 200 -6.43 17.11 3.49
N VAL A 201 -6.31 15.80 3.24
CA VAL A 201 -5.25 14.97 3.81
C VAL A 201 -3.87 15.42 3.33
N TYR A 202 -3.70 15.72 2.03
CA TYR A 202 -2.46 16.28 1.49
C TYR A 202 -2.04 17.55 2.24
N SER A 203 -2.99 18.47 2.49
CA SER A 203 -2.74 19.73 3.18
C SER A 203 -2.30 19.54 4.64
N LEU A 204 -2.68 18.43 5.28
CA LEU A 204 -2.29 18.09 6.64
C LEU A 204 -0.88 17.46 6.71
N ILE A 205 -0.54 16.59 5.76
CA ILE A 205 0.66 15.73 5.86
C ILE A 205 1.86 16.22 5.05
N ASP A 206 1.69 17.10 4.05
CA ASP A 206 2.77 17.50 3.14
C ASP A 206 3.97 18.10 3.89
N ASN A 207 3.72 18.99 4.84
CA ASN A 207 4.80 19.55 5.66
C ASN A 207 5.48 18.50 6.54
N GLU A 208 4.73 17.55 7.10
CA GLU A 208 5.28 16.47 7.93
C GLU A 208 6.22 15.54 7.16
N ILE A 209 5.86 15.26 5.91
CA ILE A 209 6.71 14.48 5.02
C ILE A 209 7.97 15.27 4.65
N LYS A 210 7.85 16.58 4.38
CA LYS A 210 9.01 17.45 4.12
C LYS A 210 9.97 17.54 5.30
N GLU A 211 9.48 17.61 6.54
CA GLU A 211 10.32 17.53 7.73
C GLU A 211 11.03 16.16 7.84
N SER A 212 10.34 15.06 7.50
CA SER A 212 10.98 13.73 7.43
C SER A 212 12.10 13.68 6.38
N VAL A 213 11.95 14.35 5.24
CA VAL A 213 12.99 14.48 4.21
C VAL A 213 14.19 15.27 4.74
N LYS A 214 13.95 16.42 5.38
CA LYS A 214 15.03 17.23 5.98
C LYS A 214 15.85 16.42 6.96
N TYR A 215 15.19 15.70 7.86
CA TYR A 215 15.84 14.79 8.79
C TYR A 215 16.68 13.74 8.08
N LEU A 216 16.10 13.01 7.11
CA LEU A 216 16.80 11.96 6.36
C LEU A 216 18.12 12.48 5.74
N PHE A 217 18.10 13.68 5.15
CA PHE A 217 19.28 14.28 4.52
C PHE A 217 20.17 15.09 5.46
N GLY A 218 19.76 15.27 6.72
CA GLY A 218 20.59 15.76 7.83
C GLY A 218 21.41 14.65 8.50
N LEU A 219 21.05 13.39 8.30
CA LEU A 219 21.83 12.25 8.78
C LEU A 219 23.16 12.13 8.03
N ASP A 220 24.24 11.82 8.76
CA ASP A 220 25.56 11.53 8.19
C ASP A 220 25.62 10.08 7.65
N LYS A 221 24.68 9.75 6.75
CA LYS A 221 24.60 8.44 6.08
C LYS A 221 24.28 8.63 4.60
N LYS A 222 24.79 7.72 3.76
CA LYS A 222 24.41 7.68 2.34
C LYS A 222 22.97 7.21 2.21
N VAL A 223 22.23 7.81 1.28
CA VAL A 223 20.84 7.44 1.00
C VAL A 223 20.78 6.63 -0.30
N LEU A 224 20.11 5.49 -0.23
CA LEU A 224 19.69 4.69 -1.37
C LEU A 224 18.18 4.84 -1.56
N CYS A 225 17.70 4.86 -2.80
CA CYS A 225 16.27 4.85 -3.09
C CYS A 225 15.96 3.83 -4.18
N SER A 226 15.05 2.90 -3.90
CA SER A 226 14.56 1.97 -4.92
C SER A 226 13.53 2.65 -5.81
N VAL A 227 13.67 2.58 -7.13
CA VAL A 227 12.75 3.18 -8.11
C VAL A 227 12.08 2.08 -8.93
N THR A 228 10.77 2.23 -9.17
CA THR A 228 9.93 1.28 -9.93
C THR A 228 8.96 2.05 -10.83
N ALA A 229 8.13 1.34 -11.62
CA ALA A 229 7.06 1.95 -12.40
C ALA A 229 5.83 2.37 -11.56
N GLY A 230 5.80 2.02 -10.26
CA GLY A 230 4.68 2.22 -9.36
C GLY A 230 4.47 3.68 -8.89
N HIS A 231 3.30 3.93 -8.29
CA HIS A 231 2.97 5.24 -7.69
C HIS A 231 3.85 5.58 -6.48
N ASP A 232 4.15 4.58 -5.63
CA ASP A 232 4.79 4.82 -4.33
C ASP A 232 6.22 5.34 -4.49
N SER A 233 6.98 4.72 -5.41
CA SER A 233 8.35 5.15 -5.71
C SER A 233 8.38 6.55 -6.32
N LYS A 234 7.39 6.91 -7.15
CA LYS A 234 7.24 8.29 -7.68
C LYS A 234 6.92 9.30 -6.60
N VAL A 235 6.12 8.94 -5.59
CA VAL A 235 5.85 9.79 -4.43
C VAL A 235 7.13 10.05 -3.62
N SER A 236 7.89 9.02 -3.26
CA SER A 236 9.15 9.24 -2.55
C SER A 236 10.15 10.03 -3.40
N LEU A 237 10.25 9.73 -4.70
CA LEU A 237 11.12 10.45 -5.63
C LEU A 237 10.74 11.93 -5.78
N SER A 238 9.45 12.26 -5.78
CA SER A 238 9.00 13.66 -5.90
C SER A 238 9.41 14.50 -4.69
N TYR A 239 9.33 13.94 -3.48
CA TYR A 239 9.73 14.62 -2.25
C TYR A 239 11.23 14.85 -2.11
N ILE A 240 12.07 13.99 -2.70
CA ILE A 240 13.53 14.09 -2.61
C ILE A 240 14.17 14.74 -3.83
N LYS A 241 13.38 15.37 -4.71
CA LYS A 241 13.82 16.00 -5.96
C LYS A 241 15.10 16.82 -5.81
N ASP A 242 15.14 17.67 -4.78
CA ASP A 242 16.25 18.61 -4.52
C ASP A 242 17.49 17.94 -3.89
N HIS A 243 17.44 16.62 -3.68
CA HIS A 243 18.53 15.82 -3.12
C HIS A 243 18.95 14.66 -4.04
N THR A 244 18.45 14.62 -5.28
CA THR A 244 18.72 13.54 -6.24
C THR A 244 20.21 13.34 -6.54
N ASP A 245 21.04 14.38 -6.40
CA ASP A 245 22.50 14.34 -6.53
C ASP A 245 23.21 13.61 -5.37
N ARG A 246 22.56 13.53 -4.21
CA ARG A 246 23.06 12.87 -2.98
C ARG A 246 22.54 11.45 -2.81
N VAL A 247 21.69 10.97 -3.71
CA VAL A 247 21.02 9.66 -3.62
C VAL A 247 21.55 8.72 -4.70
N ASN A 248 21.86 7.48 -4.32
CA ASN A 248 22.04 6.41 -5.31
C ASN A 248 20.69 5.70 -5.50
N PHE A 249 20.23 5.65 -6.73
CA PHE A 249 19.00 4.98 -7.08
C PHE A 249 19.29 3.55 -7.53
N PHE A 250 18.35 2.65 -7.28
CA PHE A 250 18.48 1.29 -7.81
C PHE A 250 17.14 0.65 -8.16
N THR A 251 17.21 -0.33 -9.04
CA THR A 251 16.11 -1.24 -9.36
C THR A 251 16.69 -2.64 -9.42
N TYR A 252 15.96 -3.63 -8.90
CA TYR A 252 16.37 -5.02 -8.99
C TYR A 252 15.39 -5.83 -9.82
N THR A 253 15.90 -6.84 -10.52
CA THR A 253 15.12 -7.74 -11.37
C THR A 253 15.47 -9.21 -11.13
N LYS A 254 14.77 -10.10 -11.84
CA LYS A 254 14.99 -11.55 -11.89
C LYS A 254 15.41 -12.00 -13.29
N ASN A 255 15.76 -13.27 -13.44
CA ASN A 255 15.84 -13.93 -14.74
C ASN A 255 14.44 -14.01 -15.37
N ILE A 256 14.02 -12.94 -16.05
CA ILE A 256 12.65 -12.78 -16.56
C ILE A 256 12.25 -13.94 -17.49
N GLU A 257 13.20 -14.46 -18.27
CA GLU A 257 12.97 -15.57 -19.21
C GLU A 257 12.71 -16.92 -18.50
N GLU A 258 13.11 -17.04 -17.25
CA GLU A 258 12.92 -18.24 -16.41
C GLU A 258 11.63 -18.17 -15.57
N LEU A 259 10.90 -17.06 -15.62
CA LEU A 259 9.66 -16.89 -14.88
C LEU A 259 8.50 -17.61 -15.56
N GLU A 260 7.90 -18.59 -14.88
CA GLU A 260 6.72 -19.32 -15.37
C GLU A 260 5.50 -18.42 -15.56
N ASN A 261 5.36 -17.37 -14.74
CA ASN A 261 4.22 -16.48 -14.78
C ASN A 261 4.50 -15.27 -15.68
N ASN A 262 3.91 -15.28 -16.87
CA ASN A 262 4.01 -14.20 -17.86
C ASN A 262 3.59 -12.83 -17.31
N ALA A 263 2.59 -12.75 -16.42
CA ALA A 263 2.17 -11.47 -15.84
C ALA A 263 3.26 -10.91 -14.90
N VAL A 264 3.90 -11.77 -14.10
CA VAL A 264 5.03 -11.38 -13.24
C VAL A 264 6.24 -10.98 -14.10
N ALA A 265 6.52 -11.71 -15.17
CA ALA A 265 7.57 -11.36 -16.12
C ALA A 265 7.35 -9.98 -16.76
N GLN A 266 6.11 -9.65 -17.13
CA GLN A 266 5.77 -8.33 -17.66
C GLN A 266 5.95 -7.21 -16.63
N ILE A 267 5.60 -7.44 -15.35
CA ILE A 267 5.82 -6.47 -14.28
C ILE A 267 7.31 -6.10 -14.18
N TYR A 268 8.20 -7.08 -14.14
CA TYR A 268 9.65 -6.83 -14.10
C TYR A 268 10.15 -6.06 -15.35
N ARG A 269 9.68 -6.41 -16.56
CA ARG A 269 10.04 -5.70 -17.79
C ARG A 269 9.60 -4.23 -17.76
N ILE A 270 8.39 -3.96 -17.29
CA ILE A 270 7.86 -2.60 -17.18
C ILE A 270 8.64 -1.81 -16.13
N ASP A 271 8.94 -2.41 -14.97
CA ASP A 271 9.75 -1.77 -13.93
C ASP A 271 11.16 -1.42 -14.42
N GLU A 272 11.84 -2.34 -15.10
CA GLU A 272 13.15 -2.08 -15.71
C GLU A 272 13.10 -0.92 -16.70
N LEU A 273 12.17 -0.98 -17.65
CA LEU A 273 12.03 0.03 -18.70
C LEU A 273 11.75 1.41 -18.11
N ILE A 274 10.78 1.51 -17.20
CA ILE A 274 10.35 2.79 -16.62
C ILE A 274 11.43 3.34 -15.68
N ALA A 275 12.06 2.50 -14.86
CA ALA A 275 13.16 2.96 -14.01
C ALA A 275 14.34 3.50 -14.83
N GLN A 276 14.73 2.81 -15.92
CA GLN A 276 15.77 3.29 -16.83
C GLN A 276 15.39 4.58 -17.55
N LYS A 277 14.14 4.70 -18.01
CA LYS A 277 13.61 5.94 -18.60
C LYS A 277 13.63 7.08 -17.59
N LEU A 278 13.16 6.86 -16.36
CA LEU A 278 13.21 7.85 -15.27
C LEU A 278 14.66 8.28 -15.00
N ALA A 279 15.57 7.31 -14.84
CA ALA A 279 16.96 7.57 -14.52
C ALA A 279 17.66 8.39 -15.61
N SER A 280 17.50 8.00 -16.88
CA SER A 280 18.12 8.70 -18.01
C SER A 280 17.56 10.11 -18.21
N ASN A 281 16.23 10.29 -18.15
CA ASN A 281 15.60 11.58 -18.40
C ASN A 281 15.77 12.58 -17.25
N LEU A 282 15.91 12.08 -16.01
CA LEU A 282 16.08 12.91 -14.81
C LEU A 282 17.53 12.95 -14.31
N ASN A 283 18.46 12.35 -15.05
CA ASN A 283 19.89 12.25 -14.72
C ASN A 283 20.15 11.69 -13.31
N LEU A 284 19.43 10.63 -12.95
CA LEU A 284 19.56 9.97 -11.65
C LEU A 284 20.78 9.03 -11.67
N LYS A 285 21.55 9.00 -10.58
CA LYS A 285 22.62 8.00 -10.37
C LYS A 285 22.00 6.62 -10.08
N HIS A 286 21.63 5.89 -11.13
CA HIS A 286 20.85 4.66 -11.04
C HIS A 286 21.65 3.40 -11.38
N THR A 287 21.40 2.33 -10.63
CA THR A 287 21.93 0.99 -10.89
C THR A 287 20.78 -0.01 -11.07
N LEU A 288 20.73 -0.68 -12.22
CA LEU A 288 19.90 -1.87 -12.43
C LEU A 288 20.73 -3.13 -12.20
N PHE A 289 20.23 -4.08 -11.42
CA PHE A 289 20.89 -5.38 -11.23
C PHE A 289 19.90 -6.54 -11.15
N ASN A 290 20.35 -7.73 -11.49
CA ASN A 290 19.57 -8.96 -11.39
C ASN A 290 20.01 -9.74 -10.13
N MET A 291 19.06 -10.03 -9.24
CA MET A 291 19.35 -10.71 -7.97
C MET A 291 19.53 -12.22 -8.11
N ASP A 292 19.17 -12.81 -9.25
CA ASP A 292 19.37 -14.25 -9.54
C ASP A 292 20.81 -14.56 -9.99
N ASN A 293 21.60 -13.54 -10.33
CA ASN A 293 22.95 -13.73 -10.89
C ASN A 293 23.99 -14.20 -9.87
N LEU A 294 23.70 -14.15 -8.57
CA LEU A 294 24.62 -14.54 -7.52
C LEU A 294 24.13 -15.80 -6.80
N PRO A 295 24.96 -16.86 -6.68
CA PRO A 295 24.59 -18.05 -5.91
C PRO A 295 24.43 -17.68 -4.43
N ILE A 296 23.39 -18.21 -3.79
CA ILE A 296 23.13 -17.98 -2.37
C ILE A 296 24.19 -18.71 -1.53
N LYS A 297 24.87 -17.98 -0.64
CA LYS A 297 25.84 -18.58 0.29
C LYS A 297 25.12 -19.52 1.27
N PRO A 298 25.64 -20.75 1.55
CA PRO A 298 25.00 -21.68 2.48
C PRO A 298 24.73 -21.08 3.86
N LYS A 299 25.69 -20.31 4.40
CA LYS A 299 25.54 -19.65 5.69
C LYS A 299 24.39 -18.64 5.71
N LEU A 300 24.16 -17.93 4.60
CA LEU A 300 23.06 -16.98 4.50
C LEU A 300 21.71 -17.70 4.57
N ASN A 301 21.56 -18.90 3.97
CA ASN A 301 20.33 -19.70 4.11
C ASN A 301 20.05 -20.05 5.58
N GLU A 302 21.07 -20.54 6.30
CA GLU A 302 20.93 -20.89 7.72
C GLU A 302 20.50 -19.69 8.56
N ASP A 303 21.11 -18.52 8.34
CA ASP A 303 20.77 -17.30 9.06
C ASP A 303 19.37 -16.80 8.67
N TYR A 304 18.99 -16.94 7.39
CA TYR A 304 17.67 -16.55 6.91
C TYR A 304 16.53 -17.35 7.52
N ASP A 305 16.76 -18.63 7.85
CA ASP A 305 15.77 -19.51 8.46
C ASP A 305 15.32 -19.05 9.86
N LEU A 306 16.16 -18.25 10.52
CA LEU A 306 15.90 -17.73 11.85
C LEU A 306 14.86 -16.60 11.85
N TYR A 307 14.68 -15.88 10.74
CA TYR A 307 13.68 -14.82 10.59
C TYR A 307 12.25 -15.34 10.45
N GLU A 308 11.27 -14.45 10.61
CA GLU A 308 9.83 -14.78 10.45
C GLU A 308 9.37 -14.90 8.99
N THR A 309 10.16 -14.32 8.07
CA THR A 309 9.90 -14.29 6.64
C THR A 309 11.12 -14.84 5.88
N SER A 310 10.95 -15.10 4.59
CA SER A 310 12.04 -15.44 3.65
C SER A 310 11.83 -14.72 2.31
N HIS A 311 11.35 -13.49 2.35
CA HIS A 311 10.83 -12.79 1.16
C HIS A 311 11.94 -12.46 0.16
N SER A 312 13.11 -12.06 0.65
CA SER A 312 14.10 -11.33 -0.17
C SER A 312 15.49 -11.98 -0.20
N ILE A 313 15.63 -13.28 0.08
CA ILE A 313 16.95 -13.90 0.29
C ILE A 313 17.96 -13.65 -0.83
N LYS A 314 17.52 -13.66 -2.09
CA LYS A 314 18.38 -13.36 -3.25
C LYS A 314 18.82 -11.89 -3.30
N LEU A 315 17.92 -10.98 -2.93
CA LEU A 315 18.23 -9.55 -2.82
C LEU A 315 19.21 -9.29 -1.66
N ILE A 316 19.01 -9.96 -0.52
CA ILE A 316 19.93 -9.85 0.61
C ILE A 316 21.30 -10.47 0.29
N ASN A 317 21.34 -11.57 -0.46
CA ASN A 317 22.60 -12.11 -0.99
C ASN A 317 23.31 -11.09 -1.89
N TYR A 318 22.57 -10.32 -2.68
CA TYR A 318 23.17 -9.24 -3.47
C TYR A 318 23.72 -8.12 -2.57
N TYR A 319 22.96 -7.69 -1.55
CA TYR A 319 23.42 -6.70 -0.58
C TYR A 319 24.65 -7.18 0.22
N SER A 320 24.79 -8.48 0.47
CA SER A 320 25.94 -9.01 1.20
C SER A 320 27.23 -8.97 0.40
N GLU A 321 27.15 -9.10 -0.92
CA GLU A 321 28.32 -9.05 -1.81
C GLU A 321 28.68 -7.64 -2.27
N ASN A 322 27.82 -6.64 -2.03
CA ASN A 322 28.00 -5.31 -2.59
C ASN A 322 28.14 -4.23 -1.50
N ASN A 323 29.33 -3.62 -1.44
CA ASN A 323 29.68 -2.60 -0.44
C ASN A 323 28.84 -1.32 -0.53
N ASP A 324 28.18 -1.05 -1.67
CA ASP A 324 27.29 0.12 -1.80
C ASP A 324 26.06 0.04 -0.87
N PHE A 325 25.75 -1.15 -0.35
CA PHE A 325 24.63 -1.39 0.57
C PHE A 325 25.05 -1.44 2.04
N LYS A 326 26.30 -1.09 2.39
CA LYS A 326 26.81 -1.12 3.76
C LYS A 326 26.80 0.26 4.40
N ASN A 327 26.26 0.36 5.62
CA ASN A 327 26.14 1.61 6.38
C ASN A 327 25.41 2.72 5.59
N VAL A 328 24.26 2.35 5.01
CA VAL A 328 23.41 3.23 4.20
C VAL A 328 21.98 3.19 4.70
N ILE A 329 21.19 4.22 4.37
CA ILE A 329 19.75 4.24 4.59
C ILE A 329 19.05 4.01 3.26
N HIS A 330 18.24 2.96 3.16
CA HIS A 330 17.28 2.75 2.09
C HIS A 330 16.00 3.52 2.40
N LEU A 331 15.78 4.60 1.67
CA LEU A 331 14.49 5.24 1.55
C LEU A 331 13.54 4.29 0.80
N LYS A 332 12.60 3.72 1.53
CA LYS A 332 11.68 2.69 1.03
C LYS A 332 10.26 3.25 0.93
N SER A 333 9.70 3.20 -0.27
CA SER A 333 8.36 3.69 -0.58
C SER A 333 7.27 2.68 -0.19
N THR A 334 7.15 2.42 1.11
CA THR A 334 6.22 1.43 1.67
C THR A 334 5.23 2.08 2.62
N ILE A 335 4.11 1.39 2.90
CA ILE A 335 2.99 1.81 3.76
C ILE A 335 1.99 2.71 3.02
N PHE A 336 2.37 3.28 1.86
CA PHE A 336 1.49 4.09 1.01
C PHE A 336 0.26 3.32 0.50
N GLU A 337 0.26 1.99 0.59
CA GLU A 337 -0.90 1.16 0.33
C GLU A 337 -2.12 1.53 1.19
N LEU A 338 -1.94 2.11 2.39
CA LEU A 338 -3.02 2.62 3.22
C LEU A 338 -3.77 3.81 2.60
N ALA A 339 -3.17 4.53 1.66
CA ALA A 339 -3.81 5.59 0.89
C ALA A 339 -4.48 5.09 -0.40
N LYS A 340 -4.64 3.78 -0.56
CA LYS A 340 -5.20 3.14 -1.77
C LYS A 340 -6.43 2.32 -1.43
N GLY A 341 -7.22 2.01 -2.46
CA GLY A 341 -8.40 1.17 -2.36
C GLY A 341 -8.08 -0.31 -2.09
N ILE A 342 -7.69 -0.66 -0.86
CA ILE A 342 -7.28 -2.02 -0.47
C ILE A 342 -8.45 -2.94 -0.06
N ILE A 343 -9.62 -2.37 0.23
CA ILE A 343 -10.79 -3.13 0.70
C ILE A 343 -11.29 -4.09 -0.40
N PRO A 344 -11.50 -5.38 -0.11
CA PRO A 344 -12.04 -6.33 -1.09
C PRO A 344 -13.40 -5.88 -1.62
N LYS A 345 -13.54 -5.74 -2.94
CA LYS A 345 -14.77 -5.22 -3.58
C LYS A 345 -16.05 -5.99 -3.24
N ASN A 346 -15.92 -7.27 -2.88
CA ASN A 346 -17.04 -8.16 -2.55
C ASN A 346 -17.42 -8.17 -1.05
N ILE A 347 -16.70 -7.44 -0.18
CA ILE A 347 -16.91 -7.43 1.27
C ILE A 347 -16.78 -5.98 1.76
N GLN A 348 -17.87 -5.38 2.24
CA GLN A 348 -17.93 -3.98 2.66
C GLN A 348 -18.49 -3.83 4.09
N ASN A 349 -18.23 -4.81 4.96
CA ASN A 349 -18.73 -4.79 6.33
C ASN A 349 -17.85 -3.90 7.22
N ARG A 350 -18.46 -2.96 7.96
CA ARG A 350 -17.75 -2.06 8.88
C ARG A 350 -17.86 -2.44 10.36
N ASP A 351 -18.76 -3.36 10.71
CA ASP A 351 -19.08 -3.67 12.11
C ASP A 351 -18.31 -4.89 12.66
N SER A 352 -17.56 -5.61 11.82
CA SER A 352 -16.88 -6.84 12.22
C SER A 352 -15.65 -7.15 11.38
N PHE A 353 -14.66 -7.79 12.02
CA PHE A 353 -13.46 -8.32 11.37
C PHE A 353 -13.72 -9.67 10.66
N PHE A 354 -14.66 -10.48 11.16
CA PHE A 354 -14.85 -11.86 10.69
C PHE A 354 -15.24 -12.02 9.22
N PRO A 355 -15.99 -11.09 8.58
CA PRO A 355 -16.25 -11.15 7.14
C PRO A 355 -14.96 -11.20 6.30
N TYR A 356 -13.85 -10.67 6.81
CA TYR A 356 -12.57 -10.61 6.09
C TYR A 356 -11.69 -11.86 6.26
N LYS A 357 -12.15 -12.90 6.98
CA LYS A 357 -11.37 -14.12 7.24
C LYS A 357 -10.76 -14.74 5.98
N SER A 358 -11.52 -14.80 4.89
CA SER A 358 -11.08 -15.39 3.62
C SER A 358 -10.02 -14.54 2.91
N ALA A 359 -10.02 -13.22 3.15
CA ALA A 359 -9.01 -12.33 2.62
C ALA A 359 -7.69 -12.48 3.40
N ILE A 360 -7.75 -12.47 4.73
CA ILE A 360 -6.55 -12.61 5.59
C ILE A 360 -5.94 -14.02 5.55
N LYS A 361 -6.74 -15.05 5.23
CA LYS A 361 -6.25 -16.43 5.02
C LYS A 361 -5.12 -16.47 3.98
N LYS A 362 -5.15 -15.57 2.99
CA LYS A 362 -4.11 -15.45 1.96
C LYS A 362 -2.79 -14.87 2.48
N TRP A 363 -2.80 -14.24 3.66
CA TRP A 363 -1.60 -13.71 4.30
C TRP A 363 -0.86 -14.77 5.12
N ALA A 364 -1.54 -15.86 5.50
CA ALA A 364 -1.00 -16.99 6.27
C ALA A 364 -0.16 -17.95 5.41
N LYS A 365 0.66 -17.43 4.49
CA LYS A 365 1.50 -18.28 3.63
C LYS A 365 2.37 -19.18 4.51
N ASP A 366 2.40 -20.48 4.23
CA ASP A 366 3.17 -21.50 4.96
C ASP A 366 2.85 -21.63 6.47
N PHE A 367 1.86 -20.89 6.98
CA PHE A 367 1.40 -20.98 8.37
C PHE A 367 0.27 -22.01 8.47
N PRO A 368 0.22 -22.87 9.51
CA PRO A 368 -0.77 -23.93 9.62
C PRO A 368 -2.16 -23.35 9.91
N ILE A 369 -3.04 -23.39 8.92
CA ILE A 369 -4.37 -22.81 9.04
C ILE A 369 -5.44 -23.63 8.30
N ASP A 370 -6.58 -23.78 8.95
CA ASP A 370 -7.87 -24.14 8.37
C ASP A 370 -8.91 -23.06 8.72
N ASP A 371 -10.18 -23.28 8.36
CA ASP A 371 -11.22 -22.27 8.61
C ASP A 371 -11.54 -22.07 10.10
N GLU A 372 -11.37 -23.09 10.94
CA GLU A 372 -11.57 -22.99 12.39
C GLU A 372 -10.39 -22.27 13.05
N LEU A 373 -9.16 -22.63 12.67
CA LEU A 373 -7.92 -22.02 13.17
C LEU A 373 -7.82 -20.55 12.80
N VAL A 374 -8.14 -20.15 11.56
CA VAL A 374 -8.15 -18.73 11.17
C VAL A 374 -9.13 -17.94 12.02
N THR A 375 -10.30 -18.52 12.31
CA THR A 375 -11.32 -17.87 13.16
C THR A 375 -10.79 -17.68 14.58
N LYS A 376 -10.15 -18.72 15.14
CA LYS A 376 -9.52 -18.66 16.46
C LYS A 376 -8.40 -17.64 16.51
N TYR A 377 -7.43 -17.71 15.60
CA TYR A 377 -6.28 -16.78 15.58
C TYR A 377 -6.72 -15.33 15.39
N LEU A 378 -7.70 -15.07 14.53
CA LEU A 378 -8.29 -13.74 14.38
C LEU A 378 -8.96 -13.28 15.69
N SER A 379 -9.74 -14.14 16.34
CA SER A 379 -10.37 -13.81 17.63
C SER A 379 -9.33 -13.48 18.71
N ASP A 380 -8.30 -14.30 18.82
CA ASP A 380 -7.25 -14.10 19.83
C ASP A 380 -6.46 -12.80 19.54
N PHE A 381 -6.17 -12.51 18.27
CA PHE A 381 -5.54 -11.25 17.84
C PHE A 381 -6.39 -10.03 18.21
N ILE A 382 -7.70 -10.08 17.96
CA ILE A 382 -8.65 -9.01 18.32
C ILE A 382 -8.66 -8.76 19.83
N VAL A 383 -8.66 -9.83 20.64
CA VAL A 383 -8.69 -9.73 22.10
C VAL A 383 -7.36 -9.20 22.65
N ARG A 384 -6.22 -9.79 22.25
CA ARG A 384 -4.88 -9.38 22.73
C ARG A 384 -4.61 -7.90 22.46
N ASN A 385 -5.05 -7.42 21.31
CA ASN A 385 -4.79 -6.06 20.86
C ASN A 385 -5.97 -5.11 21.09
N ASP A 386 -7.09 -5.55 21.69
CA ASP A 386 -8.28 -4.71 21.92
C ASP A 386 -8.78 -3.99 20.64
N LEU A 387 -8.81 -4.72 19.51
CA LEU A 387 -9.09 -4.14 18.20
C LEU A 387 -10.53 -3.62 18.04
N ASN A 388 -11.47 -4.11 18.85
CA ASN A 388 -12.86 -3.66 18.78
C ASN A 388 -13.01 -2.15 19.04
N LYS A 389 -12.08 -1.52 19.76
CA LYS A 389 -12.06 -0.06 19.92
C LYS A 389 -11.89 0.68 18.60
N THR A 390 -11.18 0.11 17.64
CA THR A 390 -11.00 0.74 16.32
C THR A 390 -12.32 0.82 15.54
N ILE A 391 -13.15 -0.22 15.64
CA ILE A 391 -14.51 -0.25 15.07
C ILE A 391 -15.41 0.75 15.81
N GLN A 392 -15.33 0.81 17.14
CA GLN A 392 -16.08 1.79 17.95
C GLN A 392 -15.72 3.24 17.58
N SER A 393 -14.46 3.48 17.21
CA SER A 393 -13.98 4.75 16.69
C SER A 393 -14.30 4.97 15.21
N GLY A 394 -14.99 4.05 14.53
CA GLY A 394 -15.47 4.21 13.15
C GLY A 394 -14.51 3.77 12.05
N TYR A 395 -13.34 3.21 12.37
CA TYR A 395 -12.36 2.77 11.37
C TYR A 395 -12.79 1.47 10.69
N HIS A 396 -12.43 1.32 9.42
CA HIS A 396 -12.79 0.16 8.64
C HIS A 396 -12.00 -1.10 9.09
N PRO A 397 -12.67 -2.22 9.44
CA PRO A 397 -12.01 -3.40 9.99
C PRO A 397 -10.89 -3.97 9.12
N PHE A 398 -11.07 -3.99 7.80
CA PHE A 398 -10.05 -4.52 6.89
C PHE A 398 -8.80 -3.65 6.80
N GLU A 399 -8.95 -2.32 6.89
CA GLU A 399 -7.80 -1.42 6.82
C GLU A 399 -6.99 -1.49 8.11
N ILE A 400 -7.67 -1.63 9.26
CA ILE A 400 -7.03 -1.91 10.53
C ILE A 400 -6.30 -3.26 10.49
N LEU A 401 -6.90 -4.31 9.94
CA LEU A 401 -6.18 -5.59 9.75
C LEU A 401 -4.98 -5.42 8.81
N TYR A 402 -5.10 -4.66 7.74
CA TYR A 402 -3.98 -4.41 6.84
C TYR A 402 -2.85 -3.64 7.56
N TYR A 403 -3.17 -2.60 8.31
CA TYR A 403 -2.19 -1.84 9.08
C TYR A 403 -1.53 -2.69 10.18
N GLU A 404 -2.34 -3.25 11.07
CA GLU A 404 -1.88 -3.88 12.32
C GLU A 404 -1.49 -5.36 12.17
N SER A 405 -1.78 -6.00 11.04
CA SER A 405 -1.29 -7.35 10.72
C SER A 405 -0.34 -7.33 9.52
N ARG A 406 -0.73 -6.75 8.38
CA ARG A 406 0.10 -6.82 7.17
C ARG A 406 1.32 -5.90 7.23
N MET A 407 1.14 -4.62 7.58
CA MET A 407 2.26 -3.67 7.70
C MET A 407 3.06 -3.94 8.98
N ASN A 408 2.36 -4.13 10.10
CA ASN A 408 3.01 -4.40 11.38
C ASN A 408 3.74 -5.75 11.43
N GLY A 409 3.10 -6.84 10.98
CA GLY A 409 3.64 -8.19 11.08
C GLY A 409 4.59 -8.51 9.93
N TRP A 410 4.04 -8.63 8.73
CA TRP A 410 4.77 -9.10 7.54
C TRP A 410 5.82 -8.11 7.05
N HIS A 411 5.45 -6.83 6.86
CA HIS A 411 6.38 -5.88 6.25
C HIS A 411 7.59 -5.56 7.15
N SER A 412 7.39 -5.38 8.45
CA SER A 412 8.52 -5.20 9.37
C SER A 412 9.40 -6.47 9.48
N GLY A 413 8.81 -7.67 9.35
CA GLY A 413 9.59 -8.92 9.25
C GLY A 413 10.53 -8.92 8.03
N ILE A 414 10.06 -8.39 6.89
CA ILE A 414 10.91 -8.19 5.70
C ILE A 414 12.02 -7.18 5.96
N ILE A 415 11.77 -6.12 6.73
CA ILE A 415 12.80 -5.13 7.06
C ILE A 415 13.93 -5.78 7.87
N GLN A 416 13.59 -6.64 8.84
CA GLN A 416 14.58 -7.35 9.66
C GLN A 416 15.56 -8.19 8.83
N GLU A 417 15.12 -8.73 7.69
CA GLU A 417 15.98 -9.49 6.77
C GLU A 417 17.16 -8.66 6.22
N SER A 418 17.02 -7.32 6.19
CA SER A 418 18.01 -6.39 5.61
C SER A 418 18.92 -5.70 6.63
N ASP A 419 18.70 -5.92 7.93
CA ASP A 419 19.33 -5.15 9.02
C ASP A 419 20.85 -5.23 9.05
N GLY A 420 21.43 -6.36 8.63
CA GLY A 420 22.89 -6.54 8.56
C GLY A 420 23.59 -5.81 7.41
N TYR A 421 22.83 -5.09 6.59
CA TYR A 421 23.34 -4.43 5.40
C TYR A 421 23.00 -2.94 5.45
N LEU A 422 21.70 -2.64 5.52
CA LEU A 422 21.18 -1.28 5.41
C LEU A 422 20.16 -0.97 6.50
N ASP A 423 19.89 0.31 6.69
CA ASP A 423 18.73 0.78 7.45
C ASP A 423 17.57 1.14 6.55
N VAL A 424 16.34 1.05 7.04
CA VAL A 424 15.14 1.36 6.28
C VAL A 424 14.49 2.59 6.88
N PHE A 425 14.22 3.58 6.03
CA PHE A 425 13.45 4.76 6.38
C PHE A 425 12.24 4.89 5.45
N SER A 426 11.05 5.06 6.02
CA SER A 426 9.84 5.43 5.27
C SER A 426 9.47 6.86 5.64
N LEU A 427 9.16 7.68 4.63
CA LEU A 427 8.75 9.07 4.85
C LEU A 427 7.44 9.23 5.62
N ILE A 428 6.69 8.14 5.78
CA ILE A 428 5.33 8.16 6.32
C ILE A 428 5.14 7.19 7.50
N ASN A 429 6.20 6.67 8.12
CA ASN A 429 6.06 5.79 9.31
C ASN A 429 5.73 6.59 10.58
N THR A 430 4.68 7.41 10.49
CA THR A 430 4.22 8.38 11.49
C THR A 430 2.74 8.13 11.74
N ARG A 431 2.35 7.91 13.00
CA ARG A 431 0.96 7.53 13.32
C ARG A 431 -0.04 8.58 12.84
N HIS A 432 0.25 9.87 13.03
CA HIS A 432 -0.60 10.95 12.53
C HIS A 432 -0.84 10.81 11.02
N ILE A 433 0.22 10.73 10.21
CA ILE A 433 0.12 10.53 8.77
C ILE A 433 -0.71 9.28 8.45
N LEU A 434 -0.40 8.13 9.05
CA LEU A 434 -1.07 6.87 8.75
C LEU A 434 -2.57 6.90 9.06
N PHE A 435 -2.98 7.51 10.17
CA PHE A 435 -4.41 7.69 10.49
C PHE A 435 -5.09 8.69 9.55
N GLU A 436 -4.40 9.74 9.08
CA GLU A 436 -4.91 10.61 8.03
C GLU A 436 -5.08 9.89 6.69
N LEU A 437 -4.20 8.94 6.33
CA LEU A 437 -4.39 8.10 5.14
C LEU A 437 -5.64 7.21 5.25
N LEU A 438 -5.89 6.65 6.44
CA LEU A 438 -7.09 5.85 6.71
C LEU A 438 -8.39 6.66 6.55
N ASN A 439 -8.34 7.97 6.82
CA ASN A 439 -9.48 8.88 6.74
C ASN A 439 -9.85 9.31 5.29
N ILE A 440 -9.04 9.01 4.27
CA ILE A 440 -9.35 9.37 2.88
C ILE A 440 -10.60 8.60 2.41
N ASN A 441 -11.53 9.30 1.76
CA ASN A 441 -12.74 8.70 1.17
C ASN A 441 -12.42 7.61 0.14
N ASP A 442 -13.37 6.70 -0.05
CA ASP A 442 -13.17 5.51 -0.89
C ASP A 442 -12.91 5.86 -2.37
N SER A 443 -13.58 6.87 -2.94
CA SER A 443 -13.36 7.27 -4.33
C SER A 443 -11.92 7.72 -4.58
N ASP A 444 -11.39 8.56 -3.70
CA ASP A 444 -10.04 9.10 -3.83
C ASP A 444 -8.98 8.01 -3.63
N LYS A 445 -9.23 7.06 -2.71
CA LYS A 445 -8.39 5.87 -2.52
C LYS A 445 -8.39 4.96 -3.76
N GLN A 446 -9.54 4.73 -4.39
CA GLN A 446 -9.63 3.92 -5.62
C GLN A 446 -8.88 4.59 -6.79
N ASP A 447 -9.00 5.91 -6.91
CA ASP A 447 -8.36 6.69 -7.95
C ASP A 447 -6.91 7.09 -7.62
N GLN A 448 -6.42 6.73 -6.43
CA GLN A 448 -5.09 7.08 -5.91
C GLN A 448 -4.82 8.59 -5.98
N GLN A 449 -5.84 9.41 -5.66
CA GLN A 449 -5.77 10.87 -5.83
C GLN A 449 -4.67 11.51 -4.99
N LEU A 450 -4.45 11.05 -3.76
CA LEU A 450 -3.37 11.56 -2.92
C LEU A 450 -1.99 11.43 -3.60
N HIS A 451 -1.71 10.27 -4.23
CA HIS A 451 -0.44 10.05 -4.94
C HIS A 451 -0.29 11.02 -6.11
N LYS A 452 -1.37 11.25 -6.87
CA LYS A 452 -1.39 12.18 -7.99
C LYS A 452 -1.15 13.61 -7.52
N LEU A 453 -1.82 14.05 -6.45
CA LEU A 453 -1.65 15.38 -5.85
C LEU A 453 -0.22 15.61 -5.40
N ILE A 454 0.36 14.66 -4.66
CA ILE A 454 1.75 14.75 -4.17
C ILE A 454 2.71 14.89 -5.35
N VAL A 455 2.60 14.03 -6.36
CA VAL A 455 3.50 14.07 -7.53
C VAL A 455 3.32 15.36 -8.32
N GLN A 456 2.07 15.80 -8.53
CA GLN A 456 1.75 17.01 -9.27
C GLN A 456 2.28 18.27 -8.58
N ASN A 457 2.26 18.34 -7.26
CA ASN A 457 2.72 19.50 -6.50
C ASN A 457 4.24 19.51 -6.28
N ASN A 458 4.89 18.35 -6.17
CA ASN A 458 6.33 18.28 -5.85
C ASN A 458 7.22 18.09 -7.10
N TRP A 459 6.85 17.20 -8.02
CA TRP A 459 7.64 16.95 -9.24
C TRP A 459 6.78 16.47 -10.44
N PRO A 460 5.98 17.36 -11.05
CA PRO A 460 4.97 16.97 -12.03
C PRO A 460 5.50 16.23 -13.28
N ILE A 461 6.79 16.38 -13.63
CA ILE A 461 7.40 15.65 -14.75
C ILE A 461 7.30 14.12 -14.59
N LEU A 462 7.22 13.61 -13.35
CA LEU A 462 7.09 12.18 -13.09
C LEU A 462 5.78 11.59 -13.66
N ASN A 463 4.76 12.43 -13.89
CA ASN A 463 3.53 12.02 -14.55
C ASN A 463 3.71 11.73 -16.05
N TYR A 464 4.79 12.21 -16.68
CA TYR A 464 5.12 11.88 -18.07
C TYR A 464 5.31 10.38 -18.28
N PHE A 465 5.90 9.71 -17.28
CA PHE A 465 6.04 8.26 -17.27
C PHE A 465 4.73 7.68 -16.73
N GLN A 466 4.00 6.91 -17.53
CA GLN A 466 2.76 6.31 -17.02
C GLN A 466 3.07 5.26 -15.95
N VAL A 467 2.11 5.02 -15.05
CA VAL A 467 2.28 4.04 -13.97
C VAL A 467 1.96 2.65 -14.49
N ASN A 468 2.87 1.70 -14.24
CA ASN A 468 2.75 0.31 -14.66
C ASN A 468 2.40 0.14 -16.16
N ASN A 469 2.81 1.09 -16.99
CA ASN A 469 2.63 1.09 -18.44
C ASN A 469 3.95 1.56 -19.10
N SER A 470 4.36 0.89 -20.19
CA SER A 470 5.53 1.24 -20.99
C SER A 470 5.42 2.59 -21.71
N ASP A 471 4.18 3.03 -21.94
CA ASP A 471 3.84 4.25 -22.65
C ASP A 471 4.12 5.51 -21.82
N THR A 472 4.50 6.59 -22.50
CA THR A 472 4.58 7.93 -21.94
C THR A 472 3.25 8.67 -22.09
N LEU A 473 3.12 9.86 -21.48
CA LEU A 473 1.97 10.74 -21.76
C LEU A 473 1.91 11.15 -23.23
N GLU A 474 3.06 11.29 -23.90
CA GLU A 474 3.12 11.61 -25.31
C GLU A 474 2.58 10.46 -26.16
N ASP A 475 3.00 9.23 -25.89
CA ASP A 475 2.47 8.03 -26.57
C ASP A 475 0.95 7.93 -26.41
N LYS A 476 0.43 8.26 -25.22
CA LYS A 476 -1.02 8.31 -24.98
C LYS A 476 -1.71 9.40 -25.80
N VAL A 477 -1.11 10.59 -25.90
CA VAL A 477 -1.65 11.67 -26.72
C VAL A 477 -1.63 11.30 -28.19
N ILE A 478 -0.55 10.66 -28.67
CA ILE A 478 -0.45 10.15 -30.05
C ILE A 478 -1.54 9.12 -30.29
N HIS A 479 -1.69 8.12 -29.41
CA HIS A 479 -2.72 7.10 -29.55
C HIS A 479 -4.14 7.70 -29.53
N LEU A 480 -4.39 8.68 -28.66
CA LEU A 480 -5.67 9.39 -28.64
C LEU A 480 -5.92 10.22 -29.91
N LYS A 481 -4.86 10.78 -30.52
CA LYS A 481 -4.94 11.49 -31.81
C LYS A 481 -5.19 10.51 -32.95
N GLU A 482 -4.48 9.39 -33.00
CA GLU A 482 -4.71 8.33 -33.99
C GLU A 482 -6.15 7.79 -33.88
N GLN A 483 -6.64 7.54 -32.65
CA GLN A 483 -8.04 7.17 -32.42
C GLN A 483 -9.02 8.26 -32.87
N LEU A 484 -8.68 9.53 -32.71
CA LEU A 484 -9.50 10.65 -33.18
C LEU A 484 -9.48 10.79 -34.71
N ASP A 485 -8.33 10.57 -35.33
CA ASP A 485 -8.14 10.64 -36.78
C ASP A 485 -8.81 9.44 -37.48
N GLU A 486 -8.70 8.23 -36.92
CA GLU A 486 -9.49 7.05 -37.34
C GLU A 486 -10.99 7.28 -37.17
N ARG A 487 -11.42 7.93 -36.07
CA ARG A 487 -12.82 8.35 -35.86
C ARG A 487 -13.31 9.31 -36.93
N ILE A 488 -12.46 10.23 -37.40
CA ILE A 488 -12.79 11.18 -38.49
C ILE A 488 -12.83 10.44 -39.83
N SER A 489 -11.91 9.50 -40.08
CA SER A 489 -11.81 8.80 -41.37
C SER A 489 -12.99 7.84 -41.65
N ASN A 490 -13.56 7.22 -40.61
CA ASN A 490 -14.66 6.25 -40.79
C ASN A 490 -16.04 6.87 -41.08
N LEU A 491 -16.19 8.19 -40.97
CA LEU A 491 -17.45 8.92 -41.21
C LEU A 491 -17.21 10.22 -41.99
N GLU A 492 -16.19 10.27 -42.86
CA GLU A 492 -15.72 11.50 -43.52
C GLU A 492 -16.82 12.31 -44.20
N ASN A 493 -17.92 11.66 -44.59
CA ASN A 493 -18.97 12.24 -45.41
C ASN A 493 -20.32 12.39 -44.70
N ILE A 494 -20.52 11.69 -43.57
CA ILE A 494 -21.74 11.76 -42.76
C ILE A 494 -21.43 12.45 -41.43
N VAL A 495 -21.89 13.68 -41.27
CA VAL A 495 -21.80 14.41 -40.00
C VAL A 495 -22.91 13.96 -39.07
N ILE A 496 -22.53 13.67 -37.83
CA ILE A 496 -23.43 13.16 -36.79
C ILE A 496 -23.56 14.19 -35.68
N GLU A 497 -24.80 14.56 -35.36
CA GLU A 497 -25.13 15.53 -34.31
C GLU A 497 -26.15 14.92 -33.34
N SER A 498 -25.83 14.92 -32.04
CA SER A 498 -26.75 14.46 -30.99
C SER A 498 -26.41 15.09 -29.64
N LYS A 499 -27.45 15.38 -28.85
CA LYS A 499 -27.36 15.73 -27.43
C LYS A 499 -27.71 14.56 -26.50
N ASP A 500 -28.22 13.45 -27.07
CA ASP A 500 -28.79 12.33 -26.33
C ASP A 500 -27.90 11.08 -26.38
N PHE A 501 -26.92 11.05 -27.29
CA PHE A 501 -25.98 9.94 -27.47
C PHE A 501 -24.53 10.37 -27.36
N TYR A 502 -23.75 9.54 -26.70
CA TYR A 502 -22.30 9.56 -26.70
C TYR A 502 -21.78 8.53 -27.71
N GLN A 503 -20.91 8.98 -28.62
CA GLN A 503 -20.24 8.15 -29.62
C GLN A 503 -18.93 7.59 -29.04
N TYR A 504 -18.68 6.29 -29.21
CA TYR A 504 -17.44 5.63 -28.78
C TYR A 504 -17.09 4.45 -29.67
N ILE A 505 -15.81 4.05 -29.70
CA ILE A 505 -15.33 2.94 -30.55
C ILE A 505 -15.07 1.71 -29.69
N LYS A 506 -15.48 0.53 -30.18
CA LYS A 506 -15.16 -0.76 -29.57
C LYS A 506 -14.88 -1.78 -30.66
N LEU A 507 -13.69 -2.39 -30.67
CA LEU A 507 -13.31 -3.39 -31.70
C LEU A 507 -13.43 -2.87 -33.15
N ASN A 508 -13.04 -1.61 -33.39
CA ASN A 508 -13.16 -0.90 -34.69
C ASN A 508 -14.61 -0.59 -35.13
N GLU A 509 -15.60 -0.75 -34.24
CA GLU A 509 -17.00 -0.43 -34.52
C GLU A 509 -17.39 0.94 -33.96
N THR A 510 -18.08 1.78 -34.74
CA THR A 510 -18.52 3.12 -34.30
C THR A 510 -19.87 3.05 -33.60
N ARG A 511 -19.85 3.01 -32.27
CA ARG A 511 -21.02 2.75 -31.44
C ARG A 511 -21.59 4.01 -30.79
N PHE A 512 -22.90 4.02 -30.58
CA PHE A 512 -23.66 5.09 -29.97
C PHE A 512 -24.36 4.57 -28.72
N ARG A 513 -24.10 5.23 -27.59
CA ARG A 513 -24.69 4.91 -26.30
C ARG A 513 -25.47 6.10 -25.78
N ALA A 514 -26.69 5.86 -25.28
CA ALA A 514 -27.49 6.92 -24.69
C ALA A 514 -26.82 7.57 -23.47
N LEU A 515 -26.91 8.90 -23.35
CA LEU A 515 -26.37 9.70 -22.25
C LEU A 515 -27.20 9.63 -20.97
N SER A 516 -28.48 9.26 -21.06
CA SER A 516 -29.34 9.02 -19.89
C SER A 516 -30.03 7.66 -19.97
N ASN A 517 -30.36 7.10 -18.80
CA ASN A 517 -31.12 5.86 -18.63
C ASN A 517 -32.63 6.06 -18.76
N GLU A 518 -33.11 7.29 -18.89
CA GLU A 518 -34.51 7.60 -19.07
C GLU A 518 -34.91 7.35 -20.53
N PHE A 519 -35.72 6.32 -20.75
CA PHE A 519 -36.35 6.06 -22.04
C PHE A 519 -37.86 6.03 -21.87
N SER A 520 -38.60 6.72 -22.73
CA SER A 520 -40.05 6.67 -22.77
C SER A 520 -40.58 6.95 -24.18
N LYS A 521 -41.87 6.69 -24.43
CA LYS A 521 -42.51 7.07 -25.69
C LYS A 521 -42.58 8.59 -25.91
N VAL A 522 -42.46 9.38 -24.84
CA VAL A 522 -42.57 10.84 -24.87
C VAL A 522 -41.19 11.47 -25.03
N ASP A 523 -40.20 10.94 -24.32
CA ASP A 523 -38.81 11.38 -24.36
C ASP A 523 -38.00 10.46 -25.28
N LYS A 524 -38.06 10.76 -26.58
CA LYS A 524 -37.29 10.05 -27.61
C LYS A 524 -35.90 10.64 -27.69
N LYS A 525 -34.88 9.78 -27.60
CA LYS A 525 -33.48 10.17 -27.81
C LYS A 525 -33.20 10.27 -29.30
N GLN A 526 -32.56 11.34 -29.76
CA GLN A 526 -32.39 11.60 -31.18
C GLN A 526 -30.94 11.70 -31.62
N LEU A 527 -30.68 11.22 -32.83
CA LEU A 527 -29.41 11.34 -33.52
C LEU A 527 -29.66 11.84 -34.94
N VAL A 528 -29.02 12.94 -35.31
CA VAL A 528 -29.15 13.58 -36.63
C VAL A 528 -27.93 13.23 -37.47
N LEU A 529 -28.18 12.76 -38.69
CA LEU A 529 -27.17 12.34 -39.65
C LEU A 529 -27.29 13.21 -40.90
N THR A 530 -26.21 13.84 -41.33
CA THR A 530 -26.19 14.71 -42.51
C THR A 530 -25.09 14.31 -43.47
N ASN A 531 -25.45 13.97 -44.71
CA ASN A 531 -24.48 13.74 -45.78
C ASN A 531 -23.94 15.06 -46.32
N LYS A 532 -22.75 15.47 -45.89
CA LYS A 532 -22.13 16.71 -46.38
C LYS A 532 -21.41 16.55 -47.71
N SER A 533 -21.36 15.35 -48.28
CA SER A 533 -20.72 15.10 -49.57
C SER A 533 -21.65 15.41 -50.75
N ASN A 534 -21.05 15.55 -51.94
CA ASN A 534 -21.78 15.74 -53.19
C ASN A 534 -22.23 14.42 -53.84
N ASN A 535 -21.98 13.29 -53.17
CA ASN A 535 -22.29 11.95 -53.67
C ASN A 535 -23.38 11.30 -52.82
N ILE A 536 -24.05 10.29 -53.39
CA ILE A 536 -24.93 9.42 -52.62
C ILE A 536 -24.08 8.60 -51.66
N ARG A 537 -24.52 8.52 -50.39
CA ARG A 537 -23.86 7.74 -49.35
C ARG A 537 -24.79 6.68 -48.80
N LYS A 538 -24.24 5.55 -48.40
CA LYS A 538 -25.00 4.48 -47.76
C LYS A 538 -24.42 4.22 -46.38
N ILE A 539 -25.29 3.97 -45.41
CA ILE A 539 -24.87 3.53 -44.09
C ILE A 539 -25.75 2.35 -43.64
N GLU A 540 -25.20 1.48 -42.80
CA GLU A 540 -25.95 0.48 -42.04
C GLU A 540 -26.11 0.94 -40.60
N ILE A 541 -27.28 0.72 -40.02
CA ILE A 541 -27.50 0.81 -38.57
C ILE A 541 -27.71 -0.60 -38.03
N LYS A 542 -27.06 -0.94 -36.93
CA LYS A 542 -27.19 -2.26 -36.30
C LYS A 542 -27.08 -2.17 -34.78
N THR A 543 -27.80 -3.01 -34.04
CA THR A 543 -27.64 -3.11 -32.58
C THR A 543 -26.89 -4.39 -32.20
N PHE A 544 -26.56 -4.55 -30.92
CA PHE A 544 -25.82 -5.71 -30.41
C PHE A 544 -26.66 -6.67 -29.57
N TYR A 545 -27.98 -6.42 -29.51
CA TYR A 545 -28.85 -7.07 -28.53
C TYR A 545 -29.58 -8.28 -29.15
N ASN A 546 -29.14 -9.49 -28.77
CA ASN A 546 -29.61 -10.74 -29.38
C ASN A 546 -30.61 -11.52 -28.51
N ASN A 547 -30.99 -11.00 -27.33
CA ASN A 547 -31.88 -11.72 -26.42
C ASN A 547 -33.35 -11.49 -26.82
N THR A 548 -34.02 -12.54 -27.29
CA THR A 548 -35.41 -12.48 -27.74
C THR A 548 -36.40 -12.10 -26.64
N ASN A 549 -36.05 -12.28 -25.36
CA ASN A 549 -36.87 -11.87 -24.23
C ASN A 549 -36.99 -10.33 -24.09
N GLY A 550 -36.13 -9.57 -24.78
CA GLY A 550 -36.17 -8.10 -24.79
C GLY A 550 -37.03 -7.49 -25.91
N ARG A 551 -37.70 -8.30 -26.73
CA ARG A 551 -38.62 -7.81 -27.78
C ARG A 551 -39.75 -6.96 -27.18
N GLY A 552 -40.15 -5.92 -27.91
CA GLY A 552 -41.24 -5.02 -27.56
C GLY A 552 -40.86 -3.95 -26.54
N ILE A 553 -39.57 -3.77 -26.25
CA ILE A 553 -39.09 -2.88 -25.18
C ILE A 553 -38.48 -1.61 -25.75
N ILE A 554 -37.50 -1.70 -26.65
CA ILE A 554 -36.85 -0.55 -27.28
C ILE A 554 -37.11 -0.58 -28.78
N TYR A 555 -37.40 0.60 -29.33
CA TYR A 555 -37.68 0.81 -30.73
C TYR A 555 -36.79 1.90 -31.32
N PHE A 556 -36.46 1.73 -32.59
CA PHE A 556 -35.76 2.68 -33.44
C PHE A 556 -36.74 3.15 -34.51
N ASP A 557 -37.09 4.43 -34.49
CA ASP A 557 -37.74 5.08 -35.61
C ASP A 557 -36.65 5.58 -36.56
N VAL A 558 -36.62 5.01 -37.76
CA VAL A 558 -35.71 5.36 -38.84
C VAL A 558 -36.56 5.65 -40.06
N GLU A 559 -36.55 6.91 -40.52
CA GLU A 559 -37.46 7.40 -41.57
C GLU A 559 -38.95 7.15 -41.24
N ASN A 560 -39.60 6.25 -41.97
CA ASN A 560 -41.00 5.86 -41.82
C ASN A 560 -41.16 4.49 -41.14
N ASP A 561 -40.05 3.82 -40.80
CA ASP A 561 -40.05 2.49 -40.21
C ASP A 561 -39.81 2.56 -38.70
N THR A 562 -40.59 1.79 -37.94
CA THR A 562 -40.36 1.54 -36.51
C THR A 562 -39.83 0.11 -36.35
N ILE A 563 -38.60 -0.03 -35.87
CA ILE A 563 -37.87 -1.29 -35.83
C ILE A 563 -37.62 -1.69 -34.38
N ASP A 564 -37.91 -2.93 -34.01
CA ASP A 564 -37.55 -3.47 -32.70
C ASP A 564 -36.03 -3.65 -32.58
N LEU A 565 -35.47 -3.35 -31.39
CA LEU A 565 -34.05 -3.51 -31.10
C LEU A 565 -33.49 -4.88 -31.51
N VAL A 566 -34.22 -5.97 -31.26
CA VAL A 566 -33.77 -7.34 -31.57
C VAL A 566 -33.75 -7.58 -33.09
N ASP A 567 -34.75 -7.06 -33.80
CA ASP A 567 -34.85 -7.20 -35.25
C ASP A 567 -33.76 -6.36 -35.96
N LEU A 568 -33.43 -5.20 -35.40
CA LEU A 568 -32.31 -4.37 -35.87
C LEU A 568 -30.95 -5.04 -35.64
N SER A 569 -30.80 -5.86 -34.60
CA SER A 569 -29.58 -6.65 -34.36
C SER A 569 -29.39 -7.77 -35.40
N LEU A 570 -30.49 -8.42 -35.78
CA LEU A 570 -30.47 -9.57 -36.68
C LEU A 570 -30.29 -9.18 -38.14
N ASN A 571 -30.97 -8.12 -38.57
CA ASN A 571 -31.08 -7.78 -39.98
C ASN A 571 -30.25 -6.55 -40.39
N GLY A 572 -29.87 -5.70 -39.43
CA GLY A 572 -29.39 -4.35 -39.73
C GLY A 572 -30.48 -3.50 -40.41
N TYR A 573 -30.16 -2.24 -40.71
CA TYR A 573 -31.02 -1.36 -41.50
C TYR A 573 -30.18 -0.43 -42.36
N ASP A 574 -30.38 -0.49 -43.67
CA ASP A 574 -29.63 0.30 -44.65
C ASP A 574 -30.32 1.63 -44.95
N LEU A 575 -29.57 2.71 -44.82
CA LEU A 575 -29.98 4.06 -45.17
C LEU A 575 -29.16 4.57 -46.36
N THR A 576 -29.85 5.17 -47.32
CA THR A 576 -29.21 5.84 -48.46
C THR A 576 -29.45 7.35 -48.40
N PHE A 577 -28.40 8.14 -48.33
CA PHE A 577 -28.43 9.60 -48.29
C PHE A 577 -28.13 10.18 -49.67
N SER A 578 -29.02 11.02 -50.16
CA SER A 578 -28.74 11.96 -51.25
C SER A 578 -27.73 13.01 -50.80
N PRO A 579 -27.06 13.71 -51.74
CA PRO A 579 -26.17 14.82 -51.39
C PRO A 579 -26.88 15.86 -50.53
N GLN A 580 -26.24 16.30 -49.44
CA GLN A 580 -26.77 17.29 -48.47
C GLN A 580 -28.06 16.85 -47.74
N GLU A 581 -28.44 15.58 -47.81
CA GLU A 581 -29.62 15.07 -47.12
C GLU A 581 -29.34 14.88 -45.62
N THR A 582 -30.34 15.23 -44.80
CA THR A 582 -30.35 15.00 -43.36
C THR A 582 -31.44 13.99 -42.99
N LYS A 583 -31.11 13.01 -42.14
CA LYS A 583 -32.04 12.03 -41.57
C LYS A 583 -31.91 12.00 -40.05
N ILE A 584 -32.99 11.62 -39.38
CA ILE A 584 -33.05 11.56 -37.92
C ILE A 584 -33.39 10.12 -37.52
N ILE A 585 -32.60 9.59 -36.59
CA ILE A 585 -32.89 8.34 -35.88
C ILE A 585 -33.44 8.71 -34.51
N SER A 586 -34.60 8.17 -34.14
CA SER A 586 -35.15 8.33 -32.79
C SER A 586 -35.22 6.98 -32.07
N VAL A 587 -34.70 6.92 -30.84
CA VAL A 587 -34.71 5.71 -30.01
C VAL A 587 -35.58 5.94 -28.79
N TYR A 588 -36.49 5.02 -28.51
CA TYR A 588 -37.41 5.14 -27.39
C TYR A 588 -37.82 3.79 -26.81
N ALA A 589 -38.36 3.81 -25.59
CA ALA A 589 -38.89 2.60 -24.95
C ALA A 589 -40.42 2.58 -24.93
N SER A 590 -41.00 1.38 -25.00
CA SER A 590 -42.45 1.17 -25.01
C SER A 590 -43.13 1.51 -23.69
N LYS A 591 -42.35 1.55 -22.60
CA LYS A 591 -42.73 1.95 -21.24
C LYS A 591 -41.58 2.75 -20.61
N ASN A 592 -41.85 3.48 -19.54
CA ASN A 592 -40.81 4.24 -18.84
C ASN A 592 -39.90 3.30 -18.05
N PHE A 593 -38.59 3.44 -18.23
CA PHE A 593 -37.58 2.72 -17.46
C PHE A 593 -36.46 3.66 -17.05
N GLU A 594 -35.88 3.40 -15.88
CA GLU A 594 -34.69 4.08 -15.32
C GLU A 594 -33.56 3.07 -15.04
N LYS A 595 -33.58 1.89 -15.67
CA LYS A 595 -32.55 0.86 -15.45
C LYS A 595 -31.38 1.05 -16.42
N SER A 596 -30.17 1.17 -15.87
CA SER A 596 -28.92 1.31 -16.63
C SER A 596 -28.65 0.15 -17.62
N SER A 597 -29.19 -1.04 -17.37
CA SER A 597 -29.08 -2.19 -18.28
C SER A 597 -29.62 -1.90 -19.69
N TRP A 598 -30.63 -1.04 -19.82
CA TRP A 598 -31.22 -0.69 -21.11
C TRP A 598 -30.40 0.33 -21.90
N ILE A 599 -29.51 1.09 -21.26
CA ILE A 599 -28.50 1.90 -21.96
C ILE A 599 -27.57 0.99 -22.77
N ASN A 600 -27.07 -0.08 -22.14
CA ASN A 600 -26.17 -1.02 -22.83
C ASN A 600 -26.91 -1.83 -23.91
N ALA A 601 -28.19 -2.12 -23.70
CA ALA A 601 -29.01 -2.85 -24.66
C ALA A 601 -29.39 -1.99 -25.88
N SER A 602 -29.66 -0.70 -25.70
CA SER A 602 -30.00 0.25 -26.78
C SER A 602 -28.80 0.72 -27.60
N GLU A 603 -27.61 0.21 -27.29
CA GLU A 603 -26.39 0.56 -28.01
C GLU A 603 -26.44 0.05 -29.45
N PHE A 604 -26.08 0.93 -30.38
CA PHE A 604 -26.09 0.64 -31.81
C PHE A 604 -24.85 1.18 -32.51
N GLU A 605 -24.59 0.67 -33.70
CA GLU A 605 -23.50 1.07 -34.58
C GLU A 605 -24.02 1.77 -35.82
N ILE A 606 -23.20 2.64 -36.40
CA ILE A 606 -23.37 3.16 -37.76
C ILE A 606 -22.13 2.82 -38.58
N ILE A 607 -22.35 2.19 -39.74
CA ILE A 607 -21.30 1.71 -40.64
C ILE A 607 -21.50 2.39 -42.00
N GLU A 608 -20.56 3.21 -42.48
CA GLU A 608 -20.59 3.73 -43.86
C GLU A 608 -20.25 2.61 -44.86
N LYS A 609 -21.08 2.41 -45.89
CA LYS A 609 -20.96 1.36 -46.92
C LYS A 609 -20.36 1.83 -48.23
#